data_AF-A0A961L4R5-F1
#
_entry.id   AF-A0A961L4R5-F1
#
_cell.length_a   1.000
_cell.length_b   1.000
_cell.length_c   1.000
_cell.angle_alpha   90.00
_cell.angle_beta   90.00
_cell.angle_gamma   90.00
#
_symmetry.space_group_name_H-M   'P 1'
#
loop_
_entity.id
_entity.type
_entity.pdbx_description
1 polymer ?
#
loop_
_entity_poly.entity_id
_entity_poly.type
_entity_poly.pdbx_seq_one_letter_code
_entity_poly.pdbx_strand_id
1 'polypeptide(L)'
;MRTERQHLGGGFGDQSRRPFTWSVLLQVDGQWARVESTRGAVREWGSLDRLERWLRSHGFRYFWLQNELDPFETPEAETPFRTGLK
;
A
#
# COMPACT_ATOMS: atom_id res chain seq x y z
N MET A 1 8.76 37.88 0.76
CA MET A 1 9.24 36.71 1.54
C MET A 1 8.46 35.49 1.06
N ARG A 2 9.11 34.54 0.37
CA ARG A 2 8.46 33.32 -0.13
C ARG A 2 8.41 32.34 1.03
N THR A 3 7.23 32.15 1.62
CA THR A 3 7.02 31.12 2.64
C THR A 3 7.21 29.77 1.98
N GLU A 4 8.29 29.07 2.34
CA GLU A 4 8.45 27.67 2.00
C GLU A 4 7.34 26.91 2.72
N ARG A 5 6.35 26.42 1.97
CA ARG A 5 5.40 25.45 2.54
C ARG A 5 6.24 24.25 2.93
N GLN A 6 6.28 23.93 4.22
CA GLN A 6 6.71 22.61 4.67
C GLN A 6 5.87 21.58 3.91
N HIS A 7 6.46 20.98 2.89
CA HIS A 7 5.90 19.80 2.27
C HIS A 7 6.04 18.70 3.32
N LEU A 8 4.91 18.31 3.92
CA LEU A 8 4.78 17.00 4.56
C LEU A 8 5.08 15.97 3.47
N GLY A 9 6.34 15.60 3.33
CA GLY A 9 6.76 14.50 2.47
C GLY A 9 6.03 13.24 2.94
N GLY A 10 5.34 12.58 2.02
CA GLY A 10 4.83 11.22 2.20
C GLY A 10 3.94 10.99 3.42
N GLY A 11 3.02 11.92 3.71
CA GLY A 11 2.12 11.87 4.88
C GLY A 11 1.09 10.72 4.89
N PHE A 12 1.28 9.68 4.08
CA PHE A 12 0.42 8.49 4.08
C PHE A 12 1.17 7.17 4.35
N GLY A 13 2.48 7.19 4.58
CA GLY A 13 3.24 6.00 4.99
C GLY A 13 2.92 5.49 6.41
N ASP A 14 2.28 6.32 7.24
CA ASP A 14 1.78 5.92 8.56
C ASP A 14 0.44 5.19 8.42
N GLN A 15 0.51 3.86 8.27
CA GLN A 15 -0.67 3.01 8.13
C GLN A 15 -1.58 3.05 9.38
N SER A 16 -1.08 3.46 10.55
CA SER A 16 -1.92 3.63 11.74
C SER A 16 -2.89 4.81 11.60
N ARG A 17 -2.48 5.85 10.87
CA ARG A 17 -3.28 7.06 10.63
C ARG A 17 -4.06 7.00 9.32
N ARG A 18 -3.54 6.27 8.32
CA ARG A 18 -4.13 6.17 6.98
C ARG A 18 -4.04 4.74 6.43
N PRO A 19 -4.82 3.79 7.00
CA PRO A 19 -4.69 2.35 6.71
C PRO A 19 -5.01 1.96 5.26
N PHE A 20 -5.72 2.81 4.52
CA PHE A 20 -6.12 2.54 3.13
C PHE A 20 -5.33 3.36 2.12
N THR A 21 -4.04 3.54 2.38
CA THR A 21 -3.15 4.23 1.45
C THR A 21 -2.28 3.26 0.69
N TRP A 22 -2.29 3.39 -0.62
CA TRP A 22 -1.50 2.58 -1.54
C TRP A 22 -0.45 3.42 -2.26
N SER A 23 0.72 2.83 -2.42
CA SER A 23 1.74 3.26 -3.39
C SER A 23 1.78 2.24 -4.54
N VAL A 24 2.21 2.67 -5.72
CA VAL A 24 2.31 1.79 -6.89
C VAL A 24 3.75 1.69 -7.37
N LEU A 25 4.17 0.45 -7.63
CA LEU A 25 5.37 0.12 -8.37
C LEU A 25 4.98 -0.27 -9.80
N LEU A 26 5.68 0.27 -10.78
CA LEU A 26 5.53 -0.08 -12.20
C LEU A 26 6.80 -0.79 -12.65
N GLN A 27 6.65 -1.90 -13.37
CA GLN A 27 7.78 -2.53 -14.02
C GLN A 27 7.97 -1.94 -15.41
N VAL A 28 9.14 -1.37 -15.68
CA VAL A 28 9.54 -0.77 -16.97
C VAL A 28 10.89 -1.35 -17.35
N ASP A 29 10.99 -1.95 -18.54
CA ASP A 29 12.22 -2.59 -19.04
C ASP A 29 12.87 -3.57 -18.04
N GLY A 30 12.02 -4.33 -17.34
CA GLY A 30 12.45 -5.31 -16.32
C GLY A 30 12.83 -4.70 -14.97
N GLN A 31 12.78 -3.39 -14.81
CA GLN A 31 13.09 -2.69 -13.57
C GLN A 31 11.83 -2.18 -12.87
N TRP A 32 11.76 -2.37 -11.56
CA TRP A 32 10.70 -1.79 -10.74
C TRP A 32 10.98 -0.32 -10.44
N ALA A 33 10.03 0.54 -10.78
CA ALA A 33 10.08 1.98 -10.54
C ALA A 33 8.89 2.44 -9.68
N ARG A 34 9.14 3.36 -8.75
CA ARG A 34 8.08 4.03 -7.98
C ARG A 34 7.47 5.15 -8.82
N VAL A 35 6.17 5.36 -8.67
CA VAL A 35 5.52 6.55 -9.23
C VAL A 35 5.79 7.73 -8.30
N GLU A 36 6.46 8.76 -8.81
CA GLU A 36 6.82 9.95 -8.05
C GLU A 36 6.22 11.22 -8.68
N SER A 37 6.04 12.24 -7.86
CA SER A 37 5.78 13.60 -8.34
C SER A 37 7.04 14.18 -8.98
N THR A 38 6.89 15.28 -9.73
CA THR A 38 8.02 16.02 -10.32
C THR A 38 9.01 16.59 -9.29
N ARG A 39 8.71 16.49 -8.00
CA ARG A 39 9.57 16.90 -6.89
C ARG A 39 10.17 15.71 -6.12
N GLY A 40 10.08 14.48 -6.66
CA GLY A 40 10.65 13.27 -6.06
C GLY A 40 9.85 12.69 -4.89
N ALA A 41 8.66 13.22 -4.57
CA ALA A 41 7.80 12.62 -3.55
C ALA A 41 7.03 11.43 -4.14
N VAL A 42 7.08 10.27 -3.46
CA VAL A 42 6.30 9.07 -3.81
C VAL A 42 4.82 9.43 -3.87
N ARG A 43 4.15 8.96 -4.92
CA ARG A 43 2.73 9.17 -5.13
C ARG A 43 1.94 8.12 -4.37
N GLU A 44 0.97 8.61 -3.62
CA GLU A 44 0.13 7.81 -2.74
C GLU A 44 -1.35 8.06 -3.07
N TRP A 45 -2.17 7.01 -2.96
CA TRP A 45 -3.61 7.07 -3.18
C TRP A 45 -4.35 6.51 -1.97
N GLY A 46 -5.29 7.28 -1.42
CA GLY A 46 -6.18 6.82 -0.34
C GLY A 46 -7.47 6.15 -0.83
N SER A 47 -7.61 5.90 -2.14
CA SER A 47 -8.78 5.25 -2.77
C SER A 47 -8.33 4.46 -4.00
N LEU A 48 -8.71 3.17 -4.09
CA LEU A 48 -8.42 2.34 -5.26
C LEU A 48 -9.13 2.88 -6.51
N ASP A 49 -10.34 3.44 -6.38
CA ASP A 49 -11.04 4.08 -7.51
C ASP A 49 -10.28 5.30 -8.06
N ARG A 50 -9.57 6.03 -7.20
CA ARG A 50 -8.71 7.15 -7.63
C ARG A 50 -7.45 6.63 -8.32
N LEU A 51 -6.90 5.52 -7.82
CA LEU A 51 -5.77 4.87 -8.47
C LEU A 51 -6.16 4.30 -9.84
N GLU A 52 -7.29 3.60 -9.95
CA GLU A 52 -7.81 3.08 -11.22
C GLU A 52 -7.99 4.19 -12.25
N ARG A 53 -8.68 5.28 -11.89
CA ARG A 53 -8.87 6.41 -12.81
C ARG A 53 -7.55 6.99 -13.28
N TRP A 54 -6.56 7.06 -12.37
CA TRP A 54 -5.22 7.51 -12.72
C TRP A 54 -4.55 6.56 -13.71
N LEU A 55 -4.56 5.24 -13.46
CA LEU A 55 -4.02 4.23 -14.39
C LEU A 55 -4.67 4.32 -15.77
N ARG A 56 -6.01 4.38 -15.84
CA ARG A 56 -6.74 4.51 -17.11
C ARG A 56 -6.36 5.77 -17.87
N SER A 57 -6.17 6.90 -17.18
CA SER A 57 -5.74 8.15 -17.83
C SER A 57 -4.34 8.09 -18.45
N HIS A 58 -3.51 7.11 -18.06
CA HIS A 58 -2.17 6.87 -18.62
C HIS A 58 -2.18 5.71 -19.63
N GLY A 59 -3.35 5.22 -20.04
CA GLY A 59 -3.48 4.20 -21.08
C GLY A 59 -3.42 2.75 -20.59
N PHE A 60 -3.32 2.51 -19.28
CA PHE A 60 -3.44 1.17 -18.74
C PHE A 60 -4.86 0.63 -18.95
N ARG A 61 -4.99 -0.48 -19.68
CA ARG A 61 -6.29 -1.11 -19.96
C ARG A 61 -6.71 -2.14 -18.92
N TYR A 62 -5.73 -2.88 -18.40
CA TYR A 62 -5.93 -3.96 -17.44
C TYR A 62 -4.89 -3.84 -16.32
N PHE A 63 -5.31 -4.20 -15.12
CA PHE A 63 -4.46 -4.32 -13.93
C PHE A 63 -5.09 -5.38 -13.02
N TRP A 64 -4.27 -6.10 -12.28
CA TRP A 64 -4.73 -7.06 -11.28
C TRP A 64 -4.11 -6.72 -9.93
N LEU A 65 -4.83 -7.03 -8.86
CA LEU A 65 -4.31 -6.98 -7.51
C LEU A 65 -3.84 -8.39 -7.15
N GLN A 66 -2.55 -8.52 -6.81
CA GLN A 66 -2.03 -9.74 -6.22
C GLN A 66 -1.68 -9.43 -4.77
N ASN A 67 -2.25 -10.22 -3.85
CA ASN A 67 -1.88 -10.16 -2.45
C ASN A 67 -0.89 -11.30 -2.18
N GLU A 68 0.39 -10.96 -1.98
CA GLU A 68 1.45 -11.91 -1.63
C GLU A 68 1.72 -11.95 -0.13
N LEU A 69 0.82 -11.43 0.71
CA LEU A 69 0.97 -11.60 2.16
C LEU A 69 1.04 -13.10 2.48
N ASP A 70 2.08 -13.49 3.22
CA ASP A 70 2.20 -14.83 3.78
C ASP A 70 0.88 -15.19 4.49
N PRO A 71 0.39 -16.43 4.37
CA PRO A 71 -0.79 -16.85 5.10
C PRO A 71 -0.58 -16.52 6.58
N PHE A 72 -1.53 -15.82 7.19
CA PHE A 72 -1.57 -15.64 8.64
C PHE A 72 -1.34 -17.01 9.27
N GLU A 73 -0.29 -17.13 10.11
CA GLU A 73 -0.14 -18.32 10.95
C GLU A 73 -1.50 -18.56 11.61
N THR A 74 -2.10 -19.71 11.29
CA THR A 74 -3.36 -20.09 11.94
C THR A 74 -3.01 -20.20 13.41
N PRO A 75 -3.64 -19.43 14.32
CA PRO A 75 -3.34 -19.55 15.74
C PRO A 75 -3.53 -21.02 16.11
N GLU A 76 -2.45 -21.65 16.60
CA GLU A 76 -2.45 -23.05 17.00
C GLU A 76 -3.73 -23.33 17.77
N ALA A 77 -4.51 -24.30 17.29
CA ALA A 77 -5.73 -24.73 17.93
C ALA A 77 -5.44 -24.93 19.42
N GLU A 78 -6.09 -24.14 20.27
CA GLU A 78 -5.99 -24.24 21.72
C GLU A 78 -6.07 -25.72 22.10
N THR A 79 -4.96 -26.26 22.60
CA THR A 79 -4.95 -27.61 23.14
C THR A 79 -5.96 -27.61 24.29
N PRO A 80 -7.06 -28.37 24.23
CA PRO A 80 -8.07 -28.30 25.26
C PRO A 80 -7.43 -28.69 26.59
N PHE A 81 -7.58 -27.81 27.59
CA PHE A 81 -7.12 -28.04 28.95
C PHE A 81 -7.59 -29.43 29.40
N ARG A 82 -6.65 -30.35 29.63
CA ARG A 82 -6.96 -31.64 30.26
C ARG A 82 -7.41 -31.34 31.69
N THR A 83 -8.72 -31.33 31.90
CA THR A 83 -9.29 -31.33 33.25
C THR A 83 -8.86 -32.61 33.94
N GLY A 84 -7.91 -32.50 34.88
CA GLY A 84 -7.55 -33.59 35.76
C GLY A 84 -8.79 -34.04 36.53
N LEU A 85 -9.20 -35.29 36.32
CA LEU A 85 -10.09 -35.98 37.24
C LEU A 85 -9.26 -36.45 38.44
N LYS A 86 -9.88 -36.28 39.62
CA LYS A 86 -9.43 -36.72 40.94
C LYS A 86 -9.09 -38.21 41.01
#